data_AF-A0A382R1T3-F1
#
_entry.id   AF-A0A382R1T3-F1
#
_cell.length_a   1.000
_cell.length_b   1.000
_cell.length_c   1.000
_cell.angle_alpha   90.00
_cell.angle_beta   90.00
_cell.angle_gamma   90.00
#
_symmetry.space_group_name_H-M   'P 1'
#
loop_
_entity.id
_entity.type
_entity.pdbx_description
1 polymer ?
#
loop_
_entity_poly.entity_id
_entity_poly.type
_entity_poly.pdbx_seq_one_letter_code
_entity_poly.pdbx_strand_id
1 'polypeptide(L)'
;MADVTVAQFAEVLKVPIEKLLSQLDDAGIKVRGPEDLISDDAKLELLTFLRRSHGQEDAASPGAPRRITLRRKSQSELKLSGAQGRSRTVNVEVRRKRTYIKRDVLEKEAQEQQEELDQQRREEQDKIEAEQREKERVQAEQEAATSAAEEAGRLEEESKRKAEVAAREAAEQAALLAAAEERAKAEKAEQAAGDRRQKDKEKKK
;
A
#
# COMPACT_ATOMS: atom_id res chain seq x y z
N MET A 1 -26.89 -32.13 -37.43
CA MET A 1 -27.31 -33.13 -38.44
C MET A 1 -26.15 -33.42 -39.36
N ALA A 2 -25.18 -34.15 -38.82
CA ALA A 2 -24.17 -34.86 -39.60
C ALA A 2 -23.99 -36.23 -38.94
N ASP A 3 -24.66 -37.23 -39.49
CA ASP A 3 -24.45 -38.62 -39.10
C ASP A 3 -23.09 -39.06 -39.64
N VAL A 4 -22.22 -39.52 -38.75
CA VAL A 4 -20.83 -39.91 -39.06
C VAL A 4 -20.66 -41.37 -38.66
N THR A 5 -19.91 -42.16 -39.44
CA THR A 5 -19.67 -43.56 -39.07
C THR A 5 -18.73 -43.66 -37.87
N VAL A 6 -18.84 -44.75 -37.11
CA VAL A 6 -17.98 -45.01 -35.94
C VAL A 6 -16.50 -45.01 -36.34
N ALA A 7 -16.17 -45.61 -37.51
CA ALA A 7 -14.81 -45.62 -38.04
C ALA A 7 -14.26 -44.21 -38.30
N GLN A 8 -15.05 -43.35 -38.95
CA GLN A 8 -14.66 -41.95 -39.21
C GLN A 8 -14.52 -41.15 -37.91
N PHE A 9 -15.40 -41.40 -36.94
CA PHE A 9 -15.33 -40.73 -35.64
C PHE A 9 -14.08 -41.14 -34.84
N ALA A 10 -13.73 -42.42 -34.86
CA ALA A 10 -12.51 -42.95 -34.24
C ALA A 10 -11.24 -42.32 -34.82
N GLU A 11 -11.18 -42.15 -36.15
CA GLU A 11 -10.05 -41.54 -36.84
C GLU A 11 -9.86 -40.07 -36.45
N VAL A 12 -10.95 -39.30 -36.37
CA VAL A 12 -10.93 -37.89 -35.93
C VAL A 12 -10.42 -37.78 -34.50
N LEU A 13 -10.87 -38.66 -33.60
CA LEU A 13 -10.43 -38.69 -32.21
C LEU A 13 -9.06 -39.34 -32.02
N LYS A 14 -8.49 -39.96 -33.05
CA LYS A 14 -7.26 -40.76 -33.00
C LYS A 14 -7.30 -41.83 -31.90
N VAL A 15 -8.48 -42.44 -31.73
CA VAL A 15 -8.72 -43.53 -30.78
C VAL A 15 -8.89 -44.83 -31.58
N PRO A 16 -8.29 -45.96 -31.14
CA PRO A 16 -8.56 -47.24 -31.77
C PRO A 16 -10.06 -47.57 -31.80
N ILE A 17 -10.56 -48.08 -32.93
CA ILE A 17 -11.99 -48.38 -33.14
C ILE A 17 -12.54 -49.29 -32.03
N GLU A 18 -11.77 -50.32 -31.64
CA GLU A 18 -12.15 -51.24 -30.57
C GLU A 18 -12.40 -50.53 -29.23
N LYS A 19 -11.59 -49.50 -28.91
CA LYS A 19 -11.77 -48.72 -27.68
C LYS A 19 -12.98 -47.80 -27.77
N LEU A 20 -13.25 -47.25 -28.93
CA LEU A 20 -14.43 -46.41 -29.13
C LEU A 20 -15.71 -47.25 -28.99
N LEU A 21 -15.74 -48.45 -29.57
CA LEU A 21 -16.86 -49.38 -29.40
C LEU A 21 -17.10 -49.74 -27.93
N SER A 22 -16.05 -50.07 -27.18
CA SER A 22 -16.20 -50.34 -25.74
C SER A 22 -16.71 -49.13 -24.96
N GLN A 23 -16.27 -47.92 -25.33
CA GLN A 23 -16.73 -46.68 -24.68
C GLN A 23 -18.19 -46.35 -25.00
N LEU A 24 -18.64 -46.65 -26.22
CA LEU A 24 -20.03 -46.48 -26.64
C LEU A 24 -20.95 -47.47 -25.91
N ASP A 25 -20.51 -48.73 -25.79
CA ASP A 25 -21.22 -49.76 -25.01
C ASP A 25 -21.30 -49.39 -23.52
N ASP A 26 -20.19 -48.92 -22.93
CA ASP A 26 -20.14 -48.46 -21.54
C ASP A 26 -21.02 -47.22 -21.29
N ALA A 27 -21.18 -46.36 -22.30
CA ALA A 27 -22.09 -45.22 -22.28
C ALA A 27 -23.56 -45.63 -22.49
N GLY A 28 -23.86 -46.90 -22.82
CA GLY A 28 -25.19 -47.42 -23.06
C GLY A 28 -25.71 -47.20 -24.49
N ILE A 29 -24.85 -46.77 -25.40
CA ILE A 29 -25.16 -46.52 -26.81
C ILE A 29 -24.91 -47.82 -27.58
N LYS A 30 -25.98 -48.51 -27.98
CA LYS A 30 -25.88 -49.79 -28.68
C LYS A 30 -25.46 -49.59 -30.13
N VAL A 31 -24.26 -50.05 -30.48
CA VAL A 31 -23.71 -50.02 -31.83
C VAL A 31 -23.33 -51.44 -32.25
N ARG A 32 -23.65 -51.84 -33.49
CA ARG A 32 -23.42 -53.19 -34.01
C ARG A 32 -22.03 -53.37 -34.61
N GLY A 33 -21.38 -52.27 -35.04
CA GLY A 33 -20.06 -52.36 -35.65
C GLY A 33 -19.46 -51.01 -36.11
N PRO A 34 -18.32 -51.05 -36.81
CA PRO A 34 -17.56 -49.86 -37.21
C PRO A 34 -18.23 -49.01 -38.30
N GLU A 35 -19.14 -49.61 -39.08
CA GLU A 35 -19.85 -48.95 -40.18
C GLU A 35 -21.18 -48.31 -39.76
N ASP A 36 -21.58 -48.48 -38.49
CA ASP A 36 -22.82 -47.89 -37.99
C ASP A 36 -22.69 -46.37 -37.86
N LEU A 37 -23.82 -45.70 -38.04
CA LEU A 37 -23.93 -44.25 -37.96
C LEU A 37 -24.14 -43.79 -36.50
N ILE A 38 -23.38 -42.78 -36.10
CA ILE A 38 -23.50 -42.13 -34.78
C ILE A 38 -24.19 -40.78 -34.95
N SER A 39 -25.33 -40.61 -34.27
CA SER A 39 -26.03 -39.34 -34.17
C SER A 39 -25.31 -38.32 -33.28
N ASP A 40 -25.60 -37.04 -33.46
CA ASP A 40 -25.02 -35.98 -32.63
C ASP A 40 -25.37 -36.13 -31.13
N ASP A 41 -26.57 -36.63 -30.81
CA ASP A 41 -27.00 -36.90 -29.43
C ASP A 41 -26.17 -38.01 -28.77
N ALA A 42 -25.85 -39.08 -29.50
CA ALA A 42 -25.00 -40.16 -29.00
C ALA A 42 -23.56 -39.67 -28.73
N LYS A 43 -23.06 -38.72 -29.52
CA LYS A 43 -21.76 -38.07 -29.26
C LYS A 43 -21.80 -37.28 -27.95
N LEU A 44 -22.89 -36.56 -27.67
CA LEU A 44 -23.06 -35.83 -26.41
C LEU A 44 -23.14 -36.77 -25.21
N GLU A 45 -23.90 -37.86 -25.31
CA GLU A 45 -23.99 -38.88 -24.26
C GLU A 45 -22.62 -39.50 -23.96
N LEU A 46 -21.87 -39.91 -24.98
CA LEU A 46 -20.50 -40.39 -24.82
C LEU A 46 -19.61 -39.34 -24.14
N LEU A 47 -19.71 -38.07 -24.53
CA LEU A 47 -18.95 -36.99 -23.89
C LEU A 47 -19.32 -36.82 -22.41
N THR A 48 -20.60 -36.89 -22.06
CA THR A 48 -21.02 -36.82 -20.64
C THR A 48 -20.49 -38.00 -19.84
N PHE A 49 -20.55 -39.22 -20.39
CA PHE A 49 -19.99 -40.41 -19.76
C PHE A 49 -18.48 -40.29 -19.53
N LEU A 50 -17.72 -39.81 -20.53
CA LEU A 50 -16.28 -39.62 -20.43
C LEU A 50 -15.93 -38.53 -19.40
N ARG A 51 -16.68 -37.43 -19.34
CA ARG A 51 -16.47 -36.40 -18.29
C ARG A 51 -16.74 -36.96 -16.91
N ARG A 52 -17.75 -37.81 -16.75
CA ARG A 52 -18.06 -38.48 -15.48
C ARG A 52 -16.99 -39.49 -15.07
N SER A 53 -16.56 -40.36 -15.98
CA SER A 53 -15.56 -41.40 -15.70
C SER A 53 -14.16 -40.83 -15.43
N HIS A 54 -13.83 -39.68 -16.03
CA HIS A 54 -12.60 -38.94 -15.75
C HIS A 54 -12.71 -37.97 -14.56
N GLY A 55 -13.83 -37.97 -13.84
CA GLY A 55 -14.02 -37.18 -12.62
C GLY A 55 -14.17 -35.68 -12.84
N GLN A 56 -14.48 -35.25 -14.06
CA GLN A 56 -14.76 -33.83 -14.36
C GLN A 56 -16.11 -33.37 -13.79
N GLU A 57 -17.12 -34.24 -13.70
CA GLU A 57 -18.35 -33.91 -12.97
C GLU A 57 -18.13 -33.86 -11.45
N ASP A 58 -17.21 -34.66 -10.90
CA ASP A 58 -16.82 -34.59 -9.48
C ASP A 58 -16.00 -33.33 -9.13
N ALA A 59 -15.43 -32.66 -10.14
CA ALA A 59 -14.86 -31.33 -9.95
C ALA A 59 -15.97 -30.29 -9.69
N ALA A 60 -17.15 -30.45 -10.30
CA ALA A 60 -18.32 -29.58 -10.15
C ALA A 60 -19.31 -30.04 -9.06
N SER A 61 -19.19 -31.27 -8.55
CA SER A 61 -20.10 -31.82 -7.54
C SER A 61 -19.71 -31.37 -6.12
N PRO A 62 -20.66 -30.87 -5.30
CA PRO A 62 -20.40 -30.33 -3.96
C PRO A 62 -19.94 -31.37 -2.91
N GLY A 63 -19.82 -32.64 -3.28
CA GLY A 63 -19.49 -33.75 -2.38
C GLY A 63 -18.06 -34.32 -2.47
N ALA A 64 -17.27 -34.00 -3.50
CA ALA A 64 -15.94 -34.59 -3.62
C ALA A 64 -14.92 -33.96 -2.63
N PRO A 65 -13.99 -34.74 -2.04
CA PRO A 65 -13.13 -34.29 -0.96
C PRO A 65 -12.19 -33.14 -1.38
N ARG A 66 -12.04 -32.12 -0.52
CA ARG A 66 -11.19 -30.93 -0.76
C ARG A 66 -9.71 -31.27 -1.01
N ARG A 67 -9.25 -32.41 -0.47
CA ARG A 67 -7.86 -32.88 -0.49
C ARG A 67 -7.81 -34.38 -0.74
N ILE A 68 -7.04 -34.81 -1.74
CA ILE A 68 -6.81 -36.23 -2.05
C ILE A 68 -5.31 -36.51 -1.90
N THR A 69 -4.96 -37.56 -1.17
CA THR A 69 -3.56 -37.97 -1.01
C THR A 69 -3.31 -39.25 -1.82
N LEU A 70 -2.48 -39.15 -2.86
CA LEU A 70 -2.02 -40.30 -3.62
C LEU A 70 -0.76 -40.89 -2.98
N ARG A 71 -0.80 -42.20 -2.73
CA ARG A 71 0.34 -42.99 -2.25
C ARG A 71 0.87 -43.84 -3.40
N ARG A 72 2.13 -43.67 -3.77
CA ARG A 72 2.79 -44.48 -4.81
C ARG A 72 3.97 -45.23 -4.20
N LYS A 73 4.03 -46.53 -4.46
CA LYS A 73 5.14 -47.41 -4.09
C LYS A 73 5.95 -47.68 -5.35
N SER A 74 7.26 -47.52 -5.27
CA SER A 74 8.21 -47.85 -6.34
C SER A 74 9.26 -48.77 -5.75
N GLN A 75 9.42 -49.96 -6.30
CA GLN A 75 10.48 -50.88 -5.90
C GLN A 75 11.58 -50.87 -6.95
N SER A 76 12.83 -50.87 -6.52
CA SER A 76 14.02 -50.95 -7.36
C SER A 76 15.01 -51.92 -6.74
N GLU A 77 15.65 -52.75 -7.56
CA GLU A 77 16.63 -53.72 -7.09
C GLU A 77 18.04 -53.14 -7.23
N LEU A 78 18.80 -53.08 -6.13
CA LEU A 78 20.22 -52.75 -6.13
C LEU A 78 21.03 -54.04 -6.13
N LYS A 79 21.78 -54.27 -7.22
CA LYS A 79 22.74 -55.36 -7.33
C LYS A 79 24.08 -54.89 -6.81
N LEU A 80 24.51 -55.46 -5.68
CA LEU A 80 25.81 -55.19 -5.06
C LEU A 80 26.80 -56.29 -5.46
N SER A 81 27.93 -55.90 -6.05
CA SER A 81 29.07 -56.80 -6.24
C SER A 81 29.80 -56.98 -4.89
N GLY A 82 29.84 -58.21 -4.38
CA GLY A 82 30.60 -58.55 -3.18
C GLY A 82 32.08 -58.79 -3.50
N ALA A 83 32.96 -58.54 -2.52
CA ALA A 83 34.41 -58.71 -2.64
C ALA A 83 34.88 -60.16 -2.90
N GLN A 84 33.99 -61.15 -2.81
CA GLN A 84 34.32 -62.58 -2.90
C GLN A 84 33.29 -63.32 -3.77
N GLY A 85 33.08 -62.84 -5.00
CA GLY A 85 32.33 -63.52 -6.07
C GLY A 85 30.82 -63.70 -5.87
N ARG A 86 30.26 -63.32 -4.72
CA ARG A 86 28.83 -63.47 -4.41
C ARG A 86 28.12 -62.12 -4.56
N SER A 87 27.26 -61.99 -5.58
CA SER A 87 26.40 -60.82 -5.76
C SER A 87 25.19 -60.89 -4.81
N ARG A 88 24.83 -59.75 -4.20
CA ARG A 88 23.63 -59.62 -3.37
C ARG A 88 22.66 -58.66 -4.06
N THR A 89 21.40 -59.05 -4.17
CA THR A 89 20.34 -58.17 -4.65
C THR A 89 19.55 -57.65 -3.44
N VAL A 90 19.49 -56.32 -3.30
CA VAL A 90 18.76 -55.64 -2.25
C VAL A 90 17.55 -54.94 -2.87
N ASN A 91 16.35 -55.28 -2.41
CA ASN A 91 15.13 -54.62 -2.86
C ASN A 91 14.96 -53.30 -2.08
N VAL A 92 15.02 -52.18 -2.79
CA VAL A 92 14.77 -50.84 -2.24
C VAL A 92 13.35 -50.44 -2.59
N GLU A 93 12.54 -50.17 -1.57
CA GLU A 93 11.18 -49.66 -1.74
C GLU A 93 11.12 -48.17 -1.41
N VAL A 94 10.88 -47.34 -2.42
CA VAL A 94 10.59 -45.91 -2.26
C VAL A 94 9.09 -45.70 -2.19
N ARG A 95 8.61 -45.24 -1.04
CA ARG A 95 7.21 -44.85 -0.83
C ARG A 95 7.09 -43.34 -0.98
N ARG A 96 6.24 -42.87 -1.90
CA ARG A 96 5.96 -41.45 -2.14
C ARG A 96 4.52 -41.12 -1.76
N LYS A 97 4.33 -39.99 -1.09
CA LYS A 97 3.03 -39.40 -0.78
C LYS A 97 2.93 -38.06 -1.52
N ARG A 98 1.95 -37.91 -2.42
CA ARG A 98 1.62 -36.63 -3.05
C ARG A 98 0.21 -36.24 -2.66
N THR A 99 0.05 -35.04 -2.11
CA THR A 99 -1.28 -34.52 -1.80
C THR A 99 -1.69 -33.54 -2.88
N TYR A 100 -2.86 -33.74 -3.45
CA TYR A 100 -3.52 -32.80 -4.34
C TYR A 100 -4.66 -32.12 -3.59
N ILE A 101 -4.76 -30.81 -3.72
CA ILE A 101 -5.85 -29.98 -3.19
C ILE A 101 -6.66 -29.53 -4.40
N LYS A 102 -7.98 -29.45 -4.25
CA LYS A 102 -8.85 -28.93 -5.33
C LYS A 102 -8.46 -27.50 -5.67
N ARG A 103 -8.33 -27.22 -6.97
CA ARG A 103 -7.89 -25.91 -7.47
C ARG A 103 -8.81 -24.79 -7.02
N ASP A 104 -10.13 -25.01 -7.05
CA ASP A 104 -11.13 -24.01 -6.64
C ASP A 104 -11.04 -23.64 -5.15
N VAL A 105 -10.59 -24.57 -4.30
CA VAL A 105 -10.37 -24.29 -2.87
C VAL A 105 -9.14 -23.42 -2.70
N LEU A 106 -8.08 -23.70 -3.46
CA LEU A 106 -6.84 -22.92 -3.43
C LEU A 106 -7.06 -21.49 -3.96
N GLU A 107 -7.87 -21.34 -5.01
CA GLU A 107 -8.20 -20.04 -5.60
C GLU A 107 -9.09 -19.21 -4.66
N LYS A 108 -10.06 -19.83 -3.98
CA LYS A 108 -10.86 -19.16 -2.94
C LYS A 108 -10.04 -18.73 -1.73
N GLU A 109 -9.20 -19.61 -1.19
CA GLU A 109 -8.32 -19.27 -0.07
C GLU A 109 -7.35 -18.14 -0.46
N ALA A 110 -6.84 -18.12 -1.70
CA ALA A 110 -6.00 -17.03 -2.19
C ALA A 110 -6.77 -15.70 -2.34
N GLN A 111 -8.02 -15.74 -2.82
CA GLN A 111 -8.89 -14.56 -2.91
C GLN A 111 -9.20 -13.98 -1.53
N GLU A 112 -9.59 -14.83 -0.57
CA GLU A 112 -9.88 -14.40 0.81
C GLU A 112 -8.64 -13.77 1.47
N GLN A 113 -7.46 -14.37 1.30
CA GLN A 113 -6.20 -13.79 1.81
C GLN A 113 -5.86 -12.46 1.14
N GLN A 114 -6.10 -12.33 -0.17
CA GLN A 114 -5.86 -11.09 -0.89
C GLN A 114 -6.81 -9.99 -0.43
N GLU A 115 -8.09 -10.30 -0.24
CA GLU A 115 -9.09 -9.36 0.27
C GLU A 115 -8.76 -8.91 1.69
N GLU A 116 -8.30 -9.81 2.56
CA GLU A 116 -7.88 -9.47 3.93
C GLU A 116 -6.64 -8.55 3.93
N LEU A 117 -5.64 -8.85 3.09
CA LEU A 117 -4.47 -8.00 2.94
C LEU A 117 -4.81 -6.62 2.36
N ASP A 118 -5.73 -6.55 1.40
CA ASP A 118 -6.18 -5.29 0.82
C ASP A 118 -6.98 -4.47 1.82
N GLN A 119 -7.79 -5.10 2.68
CA GLN A 119 -8.49 -4.43 3.79
C GLN A 119 -7.49 -3.87 4.80
N GLN A 120 -6.52 -4.66 5.25
CA GLN A 120 -5.48 -4.21 6.18
C GLN A 120 -4.67 -3.04 5.61
N ARG A 121 -4.33 -3.09 4.32
CA ARG A 121 -3.62 -2.00 3.64
C ARG A 121 -4.45 -0.71 3.59
N ARG A 122 -5.76 -0.81 3.33
CA ARG A 122 -6.65 0.37 3.34
C ARG A 122 -6.75 0.97 4.73
N GLU A 123 -6.94 0.14 5.76
CA GLU A 123 -6.98 0.61 7.15
C GLU A 123 -5.66 1.28 7.59
N GLU A 124 -4.52 0.74 7.16
CA GLU A 124 -3.21 1.35 7.44
C GLU A 124 -3.05 2.68 6.71
N GLN A 125 -3.46 2.76 5.44
CA GLN A 125 -3.45 4.01 4.67
C GLN A 125 -4.35 5.08 5.31
N ASP A 126 -5.56 4.73 5.71
CA ASP A 126 -6.49 5.64 6.37
C ASP A 126 -5.93 6.16 7.70
N LYS A 127 -5.25 5.30 8.48
CA LYS A 127 -4.57 5.70 9.71
C LYS A 127 -3.40 6.65 9.45
N ILE A 128 -2.58 6.37 8.45
CA ILE A 128 -1.46 7.23 8.06
C ILE A 128 -1.97 8.60 7.58
N GLU A 129 -3.02 8.62 6.76
CA GLU A 129 -3.61 9.87 6.27
C GLU A 129 -4.23 10.69 7.41
N ALA A 130 -4.91 10.03 8.36
CA ALA A 130 -5.43 10.70 9.55
C ALA A 130 -4.30 11.29 10.42
N GLU A 131 -3.22 10.54 10.66
CA GLU A 131 -2.07 11.00 11.43
C GLU A 131 -1.35 12.17 10.73
N GLN A 132 -1.23 12.12 9.39
CA GLN A 132 -0.65 13.21 8.61
C GLN A 132 -1.50 14.48 8.70
N ARG A 133 -2.83 14.37 8.57
CA ARG A 133 -3.74 15.51 8.74
C ARG A 133 -3.68 16.10 10.14
N GLU A 134 -3.57 15.27 11.17
CA GLU A 134 -3.41 15.76 12.54
C GLU A 134 -2.07 16.50 12.72
N LYS A 135 -0.97 15.94 12.22
CA LYS A 135 0.34 16.60 12.25
C LYS A 135 0.34 17.93 11.51
N GLU A 136 -0.27 17.99 10.33
CA GLU A 136 -0.37 19.22 9.54
C GLU A 136 -1.19 20.29 10.28
N ARG A 137 -2.29 19.90 10.94
CA ARG A 137 -3.08 20.83 11.77
C ARG A 137 -2.29 21.36 12.96
N VAL A 138 -1.56 20.50 13.67
CA VAL A 138 -0.73 20.91 14.81
C VAL A 138 0.42 21.81 14.35
N GLN A 139 1.05 21.52 13.22
CA GLN A 139 2.10 22.37 12.65
C GLN A 139 1.55 23.74 12.24
N ALA A 140 0.41 23.79 11.55
CA ALA A 140 -0.23 25.04 11.17
C ALA A 140 -0.62 25.89 12.39
N GLU A 141 -1.12 25.27 13.47
CA GLU A 141 -1.42 25.97 14.73
C GLU A 141 -0.15 26.51 15.41
N GLN A 142 0.93 25.72 15.43
CA GLN A 142 2.22 26.17 15.97
C GLN A 142 2.82 27.32 15.16
N GLU A 143 2.79 27.25 13.83
CA GLU A 143 3.27 28.32 12.94
C GLU A 143 2.42 29.60 13.07
N ALA A 144 1.11 29.47 13.22
CA ALA A 144 0.23 30.61 13.50
C ALA A 144 0.53 31.23 14.87
N ALA A 145 0.79 30.41 15.89
CA ALA A 145 1.14 30.90 17.22
C ALA A 145 2.51 31.59 17.26
N THR A 146 3.53 31.04 16.58
CA THR A 146 4.86 31.65 16.53
C THR A 146 4.87 32.95 15.74
N SER A 147 4.17 32.99 14.59
CA SER A 147 4.04 34.22 13.80
C SER A 147 3.28 35.32 14.56
N ALA A 148 2.19 34.98 15.25
CA ALA A 148 1.47 35.95 16.09
C ALA A 148 2.33 36.46 17.27
N ALA A 149 3.13 35.58 17.89
CA ALA A 149 4.04 35.97 18.97
C ALA A 149 5.19 36.86 18.46
N GLU A 150 5.76 36.58 17.30
CA GLU A 150 6.77 37.43 16.67
C GLU A 150 6.21 38.81 16.30
N GLU A 151 5.00 38.86 15.73
CA GLU A 151 4.37 40.12 15.35
C GLU A 151 4.05 40.98 16.59
N ALA A 152 3.50 40.37 17.64
CA ALA A 152 3.29 41.04 18.93
C ALA A 152 4.62 41.56 19.52
N GLY A 153 5.68 40.75 19.49
CA GLY A 153 7.01 41.15 19.95
C GLY A 153 7.59 42.34 19.17
N ARG A 154 7.43 42.35 17.83
CA ARG A 154 7.87 43.47 16.98
C ARG A 154 7.09 44.75 17.29
N LEU A 155 5.78 44.67 17.47
CA LEU A 155 4.95 45.82 17.82
C LEU A 155 5.33 46.38 19.20
N GLU A 156 5.56 45.51 20.19
CA GLU A 156 6.05 45.93 21.50
C GLU A 156 7.42 46.61 21.42
N GLU A 157 8.37 46.03 20.69
CA GLU A 157 9.71 46.60 20.54
C GLU A 157 9.67 47.94 19.81
N GLU A 158 8.87 48.06 18.75
CA GLU A 158 8.66 49.33 18.04
C GLU A 158 8.02 50.39 18.94
N SER A 159 7.05 50.00 19.78
CA SER A 159 6.44 50.91 20.76
C SER A 159 7.45 51.39 21.82
N LYS A 160 8.32 50.49 22.31
CA LYS A 160 9.39 50.82 23.26
C LYS A 160 10.42 51.75 22.63
N ARG A 161 10.84 51.48 21.39
CA ARG A 161 11.77 52.35 20.64
C ARG A 161 11.18 53.74 20.39
N LYS A 162 9.90 53.83 19.98
CA LYS A 162 9.20 55.12 19.81
C LYS A 162 9.10 55.88 21.14
N ALA A 163 8.77 55.20 22.24
CA ALA A 163 8.72 55.80 23.57
C ALA A 163 10.10 56.29 24.05
N GLU A 164 11.18 55.53 23.79
CA GLU A 164 12.54 55.95 24.13
C GLU A 164 12.99 57.17 23.32
N VAL A 165 12.73 57.19 22.01
CA VAL A 165 13.06 58.34 21.15
C VAL A 165 12.28 59.58 21.60
N ALA A 166 10.97 59.45 21.83
CA ALA A 166 10.15 60.55 22.33
C ALA A 166 10.63 61.07 23.70
N ALA A 167 11.07 60.18 24.60
CA ALA A 167 11.65 60.57 25.89
C ALA A 167 12.98 61.30 25.74
N ARG A 168 13.86 60.87 24.81
CA ARG A 168 15.13 61.57 24.51
C ARG A 168 14.88 62.95 23.90
N GLU A 169 13.97 63.06 22.93
CA GLU A 169 13.60 64.33 22.30
C GLU A 169 13.00 65.31 23.33
N ALA A 170 12.10 64.83 24.20
CA ALA A 170 11.54 65.66 25.28
C ALA A 170 12.62 66.14 26.28
N ALA A 171 13.58 65.27 26.63
CA ALA A 171 14.69 65.64 27.50
C ALA A 171 15.63 66.67 26.84
N GLU A 172 15.90 66.54 25.54
CA GLU A 172 16.73 67.48 24.78
C GLU A 172 16.04 68.85 24.65
N GLN A 173 14.74 68.87 24.33
CA GLN A 173 13.96 70.11 24.29
C GLN A 173 13.92 70.80 25.65
N ALA A 174 13.72 70.04 26.75
CA ALA A 174 13.76 70.60 28.10
C ALA A 174 15.14 71.18 28.45
N ALA A 175 16.23 70.51 28.06
CA ALA A 175 17.58 71.01 28.26
C ALA A 175 17.87 72.28 27.44
N LEU A 176 17.41 72.35 26.20
CA LEU A 176 17.52 73.54 25.35
C LEU A 176 16.73 74.73 25.91
N LEU A 177 15.51 74.51 26.39
CA LEU A 177 14.70 75.55 27.04
C LEU A 177 15.36 76.05 28.32
N ALA A 178 15.87 75.15 29.18
CA ALA A 178 16.59 75.53 30.39
C ALA A 178 17.88 76.32 30.08
N ALA A 179 18.64 75.92 29.06
CA ALA A 179 19.83 76.65 28.61
C ALA A 179 19.49 78.02 28.01
N ALA A 180 18.38 78.15 27.30
CA ALA A 180 17.89 79.43 26.78
C ALA A 180 17.44 80.36 27.92
N GLU A 181 16.77 79.84 28.94
CA GLU A 181 16.40 80.61 30.13
C GLU A 181 17.62 81.09 30.92
N GLU A 182 18.64 80.24 31.10
CA GLU A 182 19.91 80.63 31.74
C GLU A 182 20.63 81.73 30.96
N ARG A 183 20.71 81.61 29.62
CA ARG A 183 21.29 82.66 28.76
C ARG A 183 20.51 83.97 28.84
N ALA A 184 19.17 83.90 28.84
CA ALA A 184 18.32 85.09 28.98
C ALA A 184 18.48 85.76 30.35
N LYS A 185 18.69 84.99 31.43
CA LYS A 185 18.99 85.54 32.76
C LYS A 185 20.37 86.18 32.80
N ALA A 186 21.38 85.55 32.20
CA ALA A 186 22.74 86.08 32.11
C ALA A 186 22.79 87.40 31.31
N GLU A 187 22.10 87.47 30.17
CA GLU A 187 22.03 88.68 29.35
C GLU A 187 21.30 89.81 30.07
N LYS A 188 20.19 89.53 30.76
CA LYS A 188 19.51 90.52 31.62
C LYS A 188 20.39 91.00 32.77
N ALA A 189 21.20 90.13 33.36
CA ALA A 189 22.15 90.51 34.41
C ALA A 189 23.28 91.40 33.85
N GLU A 190 23.75 91.13 32.63
CA GLU A 190 24.76 91.94 31.95
C GLU A 190 24.23 93.32 31.55
N GLN A 191 23.01 93.39 31.01
CA GLN A 191 22.32 94.65 30.71
C GLN A 191 22.09 95.48 31.98
N ALA A 192 21.66 94.87 33.08
CA ALA A 192 21.51 95.55 34.37
C ALA A 192 22.85 96.06 34.95
N ALA A 193 23.95 95.34 34.69
CA ALA A 193 25.30 95.79 35.07
C ALA A 193 25.81 96.93 34.17
N GLY A 194 25.50 96.89 32.87
CA GLY A 194 25.79 97.95 31.90
C GLY A 194 25.07 99.26 32.23
N ASP A 195 23.78 99.20 32.55
CA ASP A 195 22.97 100.35 32.95
C ASP A 195 23.46 101.01 34.25
N ARG A 196 23.91 100.21 35.23
CA ARG A 196 24.54 100.73 36.45
C ARG A 196 25.85 101.46 36.15
N ARG A 197 26.67 100.94 35.23
CA ARG A 197 27.94 101.55 34.80
C ARG A 197 27.75 102.85 34.01
N GLN A 198 26.67 102.98 33.23
CA GLN A 198 26.34 104.24 32.55
C GLN A 198 25.85 105.31 33.53
N LYS A 199 24.99 104.95 34.51
CA LYS A 199 24.55 105.88 35.56
C LYS A 199 25.70 106.40 36.43
N ASP A 200 26.73 105.59 36.70
CA ASP A 200 27.93 106.03 37.43
C ASP A 200 28.85 106.94 36.59
N LYS A 201 28.85 106.83 35.26
CA LYS A 201 29.60 107.74 34.37
C LYS A 201 28.91 109.10 34.19
N GLU A 202 27.58 109.14 34.22
CA GLU A 202 26.80 110.38 34.11
C GLU A 202 26.88 111.26 35.36
N LYS A 203 27.11 110.67 36.54
CA LYS A 203 27.33 111.41 37.81
C LYS A 203 28.73 112.03 37.95
N LYS A 204 29.65 111.77 37.02
CA LYS A 204 31.06 112.19 37.09
C LYS A 204 31.43 113.28 36.06
N LYS A 205 30.43 113.84 35.37
CA LYS A 205 30.52 115.06 34.55
C LYS A 205 29.80 116.19 35.28
#